data_AF-A0A2M6YAM7-F1
#
_entry.id   AF-A0A2M6YAM7-F1
#
_cell.length_a   1.000
_cell.length_b   1.000
_cell.length_c   1.000
_cell.angle_alpha   90.00
_cell.angle_beta   90.00
_cell.angle_gamma   90.00
#
_symmetry.space_group_name_H-M   'P 1'
#
loop_
_entity.id
_entity.type
_entity.pdbx_description
1 polymer ?
#
loop_
_entity_poly.entity_id
_entity_poly.type
_entity_poly.pdbx_seq_one_letter_code
_entity_poly.pdbx_strand_id
1 'polypeptide(L)'
;MRTFVDDEGREIDEVIVPGRPPEIKAAVATVPEPNTAMGITVLPNVPAFDWSYGCSATSAAMLFGYYDRTGYSNMYTGVTNGGVCPLDNSIWGETVYPSVTCHECPLSATHQGTDGRTLKGYVDDYWIDYGNAGPDPYISGNWTRHNDDCTGDFMGTSQSSFSNSDGGTRFFFYPNGDPLYDYTWGEPSQRDGCHGMRLFAQSRGYSVITNFTQYIKGQGTDSNKGFTFDDFMAEIDAGRTVLIQVVGHTMLGYGYNTAGNIVYIHDTWDHSNHQMTWGGTYSPMLLQHWGVTVIRLATTTPTPTISFSPASFSFSAPVGGSNPPNQTLQVWNSGGGTLNWSVSDNAVWLTLSPPSGSSTGEHDSVTATVNIAGM
;
A
#
# COMPACT_ATOMS: atom_id res chain seq x y z
N MET A 1 -13.09 -23.74 -2.09
CA MET A 1 -12.03 -24.04 -3.07
C MET A 1 -12.61 -24.88 -4.18
N ARG A 2 -12.24 -24.59 -5.42
CA ARG A 2 -12.61 -25.35 -6.62
C ARG A 2 -11.34 -25.55 -7.45
N THR A 3 -11.10 -26.77 -7.93
CA THR A 3 -9.99 -27.06 -8.85
C THR A 3 -10.53 -27.20 -10.28
N PHE A 4 -9.82 -26.64 -11.24
CA PHE A 4 -10.14 -26.76 -12.67
C PHE A 4 -8.88 -26.81 -13.53
N VAL A 5 -9.04 -27.11 -14.82
CA VAL A 5 -7.96 -27.02 -15.81
C VAL A 5 -8.27 -25.85 -16.73
N ASP A 6 -7.32 -24.93 -16.89
CA ASP A 6 -7.48 -23.79 -17.79
C ASP A 6 -7.20 -24.17 -19.26
N ASP A 7 -7.35 -23.20 -20.16
CA ASP A 7 -7.19 -23.45 -21.60
C ASP A 7 -5.73 -23.71 -22.02
N GLU A 8 -4.76 -23.46 -21.14
CA GLU A 8 -3.35 -23.81 -21.32
C GLU A 8 -3.02 -25.21 -20.78
N GLY A 9 -4.01 -25.92 -20.22
CA GLY A 9 -3.85 -27.25 -19.65
C GLY A 9 -3.26 -27.25 -18.24
N ARG A 10 -3.21 -26.09 -17.56
CA ARG A 10 -2.72 -25.97 -16.19
C ARG A 10 -3.83 -26.32 -15.21
N GLU A 11 -3.51 -27.14 -14.21
CA GLU A 11 -4.40 -27.37 -13.08
C GLU A 11 -4.30 -26.19 -12.11
N ILE A 12 -5.44 -25.60 -11.74
CA ILE A 12 -5.53 -24.36 -10.95
C ILE A 12 -6.57 -24.53 -9.85
N ASP A 13 -6.19 -24.16 -8.62
CA ASP A 13 -7.11 -23.99 -7.51
C ASP A 13 -7.64 -22.56 -7.46
N GLU A 14 -8.96 -22.43 -7.34
CA GLU A 14 -9.71 -21.19 -7.14
C GLU A 14 -10.18 -21.12 -5.68
N VAL A 15 -9.83 -20.04 -5.00
CA VAL A 15 -10.23 -19.77 -3.61
C VAL A 15 -10.89 -18.40 -3.52
N ILE A 16 -12.08 -18.35 -2.93
CA ILE A 16 -12.71 -17.09 -2.52
C ILE A 16 -12.48 -16.96 -1.02
N VAL A 17 -11.96 -15.81 -0.59
CA VAL A 17 -11.68 -15.47 0.80
C VAL A 17 -12.72 -14.44 1.27
N PRO A 18 -13.72 -14.86 2.07
CA PRO A 18 -14.82 -14.00 2.52
C PRO A 18 -14.66 -13.55 3.97
N GLY A 19 -13.45 -13.51 4.53
CA GLY A 19 -13.26 -13.33 5.97
C GLY A 19 -13.91 -12.05 6.50
N ARG A 20 -14.63 -12.16 7.64
CA ARG A 20 -15.24 -11.05 8.40
C ARG A 20 -14.76 -11.05 9.85
N PRO A 21 -14.88 -9.94 10.59
CA PRO A 21 -14.51 -9.89 12.01
C PRO A 21 -15.21 -10.97 12.84
N PRO A 22 -14.49 -11.69 13.72
CA PRO A 22 -15.06 -12.61 14.67
C PRO A 22 -15.67 -11.89 15.87
N GLU A 23 -16.56 -12.59 16.58
CA GLU A 23 -17.04 -12.14 17.88
C GLU A 23 -15.93 -12.17 18.95
N ILE A 24 -15.01 -13.14 18.84
CA ILE A 24 -13.90 -13.33 19.77
C ILE A 24 -12.59 -13.13 19.00
N LYS A 25 -11.86 -12.06 19.35
CA LYS A 25 -10.56 -11.74 18.75
C LYS A 25 -9.45 -12.60 19.36
N ALA A 26 -8.35 -12.73 18.61
CA ALA A 26 -7.15 -13.40 19.09
C ALA A 26 -6.51 -12.65 20.27
N ALA A 27 -5.67 -13.34 21.04
CA ALA A 27 -4.90 -12.68 22.07
C ALA A 27 -3.91 -11.68 21.44
N VAL A 28 -3.76 -10.52 22.08
CA VAL A 28 -2.74 -9.53 21.71
C VAL A 28 -1.36 -10.11 21.99
N ALA A 29 -0.49 -10.04 20.99
CA ALA A 29 0.90 -10.46 21.07
C ALA A 29 1.76 -9.34 21.66
N THR A 30 2.74 -9.74 22.49
CA THR A 30 3.85 -8.86 22.86
C THR A 30 4.95 -9.03 21.83
N VAL A 31 5.23 -7.97 21.08
CA VAL A 31 6.28 -7.97 20.07
C VAL A 31 7.58 -7.47 20.69
N PRO A 32 8.64 -8.29 20.76
CA PRO A 32 9.93 -7.86 21.27
C PRO A 32 10.56 -6.81 20.35
N GLU A 33 11.46 -6.00 20.90
CA GLU A 33 12.31 -5.12 20.10
C GLU A 33 13.10 -5.93 19.06
N PRO A 34 13.23 -5.43 17.81
CA PRO A 34 14.01 -6.10 16.78
C PRO A 34 15.44 -6.41 17.25
N ASN A 35 15.86 -7.66 17.10
CA ASN A 35 17.19 -8.13 17.44
C ASN A 35 17.58 -9.28 16.52
N THR A 36 18.29 -8.95 15.45
CA THR A 36 18.74 -9.91 14.43
C THR A 36 19.63 -11.01 15.00
N ALA A 37 20.43 -10.71 16.04
CA ALA A 37 21.25 -11.72 16.71
C ALA A 37 20.42 -12.75 17.49
N MET A 38 19.19 -12.40 17.87
CA MET A 38 18.21 -13.31 18.47
C MET A 38 17.22 -13.88 17.45
N GLY A 39 17.39 -13.60 16.16
CA GLY A 39 16.49 -14.01 15.09
C GLY A 39 15.09 -13.40 15.23
N ILE A 40 15.02 -12.12 15.62
CA ILE A 40 13.79 -11.34 15.72
C ILE A 40 13.91 -10.14 14.78
N THR A 41 13.05 -10.09 13.76
CA THR A 41 12.94 -8.94 12.85
C THR A 41 11.49 -8.53 12.75
N VAL A 42 11.24 -7.22 12.90
CA VAL A 42 9.89 -6.64 12.84
C VAL A 42 9.99 -5.34 12.05
N LEU A 43 9.16 -5.20 11.02
CA LEU A 43 9.11 -3.98 10.24
C LEU A 43 8.37 -2.88 11.03
N PRO A 44 8.99 -1.71 11.25
CA PRO A 44 8.34 -0.62 11.95
C PRO A 44 7.31 0.08 11.05
N ASN A 45 6.40 0.84 11.65
CA ASN A 45 5.45 1.69 10.93
C ASN A 45 4.52 0.97 9.94
N VAL A 46 4.26 -0.32 10.17
CA VAL A 46 3.30 -1.10 9.38
C VAL A 46 1.90 -0.75 9.91
N PRO A 47 0.96 -0.29 9.06
CA PRO A 47 -0.39 -0.01 9.50
C PRO A 47 -1.14 -1.27 9.98
N ALA A 48 -2.00 -1.11 10.97
CA ALA A 48 -2.93 -2.11 11.48
C ALA A 48 -4.36 -1.55 11.36
N PHE A 49 -5.16 -2.08 10.45
CA PHE A 49 -6.50 -1.59 10.16
C PHE A 49 -7.56 -2.55 10.68
N ASP A 50 -8.64 -2.00 11.24
CA ASP A 50 -9.90 -2.72 11.36
C ASP A 50 -10.47 -3.05 9.97
N TRP A 51 -11.30 -4.07 9.93
CA TRP A 51 -11.85 -4.63 8.70
C TRP A 51 -12.65 -3.59 7.90
N SER A 52 -12.29 -3.43 6.62
CA SER A 52 -12.89 -2.44 5.72
C SER A 52 -13.35 -3.13 4.43
N TYR A 53 -14.61 -3.54 4.41
CA TYR A 53 -15.32 -4.06 3.23
C TYR A 53 -14.67 -5.28 2.54
N GLY A 54 -13.77 -5.99 3.22
CA GLY A 54 -13.10 -7.21 2.76
C GLY A 54 -11.71 -7.38 3.37
N CYS A 55 -11.41 -8.56 3.93
CA CYS A 55 -10.14 -8.80 4.65
C CYS A 55 -8.91 -8.72 3.73
N SER A 56 -9.02 -9.21 2.50
CA SER A 56 -7.90 -9.22 1.55
C SER A 56 -7.59 -7.82 1.04
N ALA A 57 -8.61 -7.02 0.72
CA ALA A 57 -8.44 -5.61 0.37
C ALA A 57 -7.89 -4.81 1.57
N THR A 58 -8.39 -5.04 2.78
CA THR A 58 -7.86 -4.40 4.00
C THR A 58 -6.39 -4.74 4.22
N SER A 59 -6.01 -6.02 4.07
CA SER A 59 -4.63 -6.46 4.22
C SER A 59 -3.70 -5.90 3.14
N ALA A 60 -4.18 -5.81 1.90
CA ALA A 60 -3.44 -5.16 0.83
C ALA A 60 -3.27 -3.67 1.09
N ALA A 61 -4.29 -2.99 1.64
CA ALA A 61 -4.19 -1.59 2.04
C ALA A 61 -3.17 -1.39 3.17
N MET A 62 -3.10 -2.28 4.17
CA MET A 62 -2.03 -2.23 5.18
C MET A 62 -0.64 -2.40 4.54
N LEU A 63 -0.49 -3.34 3.58
CA LEU A 63 0.76 -3.54 2.84
C LEU A 63 1.17 -2.29 2.04
N PHE A 64 0.23 -1.70 1.29
CA PHE A 64 0.51 -0.52 0.48
C PHE A 64 0.63 0.75 1.32
N GLY A 65 -0.05 0.83 2.47
CA GLY A 65 0.14 1.88 3.45
C GLY A 65 1.51 1.81 4.11
N TYR A 66 2.05 0.62 4.35
CA TYR A 66 3.45 0.48 4.75
C TYR A 66 4.41 0.97 3.66
N TYR A 67 4.18 0.62 2.39
CA TYR A 67 4.99 1.14 1.29
C TYR A 67 4.88 2.66 1.13
N ASP A 68 3.69 3.25 1.29
CA ASP A 68 3.47 4.69 1.33
C ASP A 68 4.45 5.39 2.28
N ARG A 69 4.58 4.81 3.48
CA ARG A 69 5.40 5.32 4.58
C ARG A 69 6.89 5.02 4.43
N THR A 70 7.28 4.12 3.53
CA THR A 70 8.66 3.60 3.42
C THR A 70 9.32 3.84 2.06
N GLY A 71 8.79 4.78 1.28
CA GLY A 71 9.44 5.26 0.05
C GLY A 71 8.57 5.24 -1.19
N TYR A 72 7.30 4.87 -1.06
CA TYR A 72 6.32 4.82 -2.14
C TYR A 72 5.14 5.78 -1.88
N SER A 73 5.43 7.05 -1.61
CA SER A 73 4.49 8.08 -1.11
C SER A 73 3.24 8.41 -1.95
N ASN A 74 3.13 7.86 -3.16
CA ASN A 74 1.92 7.93 -3.99
C ASN A 74 0.96 6.72 -3.79
N MET A 75 1.22 5.83 -2.82
CA MET A 75 0.34 4.68 -2.56
C MET A 75 -0.99 5.14 -1.96
N TYR A 76 -0.94 6.03 -0.98
CA TYR A 76 -2.11 6.69 -0.42
C TYR A 76 -2.20 8.11 -0.95
N THR A 77 -3.32 8.45 -1.60
CA THR A 77 -3.54 9.77 -2.22
C THR A 77 -4.58 10.62 -1.50
N GLY A 78 -4.95 10.23 -0.28
CA GLY A 78 -5.90 10.97 0.54
C GLY A 78 -5.28 12.17 1.24
N VAL A 79 -6.10 12.98 1.91
CA VAL A 79 -5.65 14.22 2.57
C VAL A 79 -5.37 14.03 4.07
N THR A 80 -5.89 12.97 4.67
CA THR A 80 -5.73 12.67 6.09
C THR A 80 -4.26 12.47 6.44
N ASN A 81 -3.89 12.82 7.68
CA ASN A 81 -2.53 12.65 8.22
C ASN A 81 -1.44 13.29 7.32
N GLY A 82 -1.77 14.45 6.71
CA GLY A 82 -0.83 15.20 5.87
C GLY A 82 -0.50 14.51 4.54
N GLY A 83 -1.38 13.63 4.06
CA GLY A 83 -1.16 12.89 2.82
C GLY A 83 -0.25 11.67 2.97
N VAL A 84 0.02 11.24 4.20
CA VAL A 84 0.74 10.00 4.50
C VAL A 84 -0.22 9.02 5.13
N CYS A 85 -0.22 7.77 4.67
CA CYS A 85 -1.13 6.74 5.18
C CYS A 85 -1.06 6.65 6.72
N PRO A 86 -2.20 6.82 7.42
CA PRO A 86 -2.34 6.57 8.85
C PRO A 86 -1.90 5.15 9.26
N LEU A 87 -1.49 5.00 10.52
CA LEU A 87 -1.12 3.69 11.08
C LEU A 87 -2.34 2.84 11.48
N ASP A 88 -3.50 3.47 11.65
CA ASP A 88 -4.79 2.82 11.85
C ASP A 88 -5.87 3.54 11.04
N ASN A 89 -7.03 2.92 10.88
CA ASN A 89 -8.15 3.49 10.12
C ASN A 89 -9.25 4.10 11.00
N SER A 90 -9.00 4.31 12.30
CA SER A 90 -10.02 4.83 13.23
C SER A 90 -10.48 6.25 12.88
N ILE A 91 -9.59 7.04 12.27
CA ILE A 91 -9.82 8.45 11.95
C ILE A 91 -10.95 8.68 10.93
N TRP A 92 -11.26 7.67 10.11
CA TRP A 92 -12.31 7.78 9.08
C TRP A 92 -13.68 7.28 9.56
N GLY A 93 -13.76 6.70 10.76
CA GLY A 93 -15.00 6.20 11.34
C GLY A 93 -15.44 4.85 10.77
N GLU A 94 -16.73 4.57 10.92
CA GLU A 94 -17.34 3.29 10.58
C GLU A 94 -18.77 3.47 10.09
N THR A 95 -19.23 2.51 9.28
CA THR A 95 -20.61 2.38 8.82
C THR A 95 -21.19 1.06 9.32
N VAL A 96 -22.34 1.12 9.99
CA VAL A 96 -23.02 -0.07 10.54
C VAL A 96 -24.04 -0.60 9.54
N TYR A 97 -23.85 -1.85 9.11
CA TYR A 97 -24.79 -2.61 8.28
C TYR A 97 -25.49 -3.68 9.12
N PRO A 98 -26.60 -4.27 8.63
CA PRO A 98 -27.34 -5.28 9.40
C PRO A 98 -26.50 -6.48 9.84
N SER A 99 -25.54 -6.91 9.03
CA SER A 99 -24.75 -8.13 9.30
C SER A 99 -23.31 -7.88 9.76
N VAL A 100 -22.81 -6.65 9.66
CA VAL A 100 -21.41 -6.28 9.97
C VAL A 100 -21.25 -4.77 10.18
N THR A 101 -20.30 -4.37 11.02
CA THR A 101 -19.79 -2.99 11.04
C THR A 101 -18.54 -2.91 10.17
N CYS A 102 -18.54 -2.01 9.19
CA CYS A 102 -17.41 -1.79 8.29
C CYS A 102 -16.66 -0.53 8.73
N HIS A 103 -15.35 -0.64 8.96
CA HIS A 103 -14.54 0.56 9.17
C HIS A 103 -14.19 1.21 7.83
N GLU A 104 -14.14 2.54 7.82
CA GLU A 104 -13.81 3.30 6.63
C GLU A 104 -12.29 3.30 6.41
N CYS A 105 -11.85 3.08 5.17
CA CYS A 105 -10.43 3.19 4.82
C CYS A 105 -10.31 3.53 3.33
N PRO A 106 -10.03 4.79 2.96
CA PRO A 106 -9.95 5.23 1.56
C PRO A 106 -8.90 4.50 0.73
N LEU A 107 -7.93 3.85 1.37
CA LEU A 107 -6.93 3.03 0.69
C LEU A 107 -7.48 1.65 0.29
N SER A 108 -8.34 1.04 1.12
CA SER A 108 -8.96 -0.24 0.80
C SER A 108 -10.30 -0.14 0.07
N ALA A 109 -11.10 0.86 0.42
CA ALA A 109 -12.48 1.05 -0.04
C ALA A 109 -12.82 2.55 0.01
N THR A 110 -12.84 3.23 -1.14
CA THR A 110 -13.29 4.62 -1.21
C THR A 110 -14.79 4.74 -0.98
N HIS A 111 -15.22 5.79 -0.27
CA HIS A 111 -16.62 6.02 0.07
C HIS A 111 -16.92 7.52 -0.04
N GLN A 112 -18.02 7.89 -0.68
CA GLN A 112 -18.45 9.28 -0.79
C GLN A 112 -18.58 9.93 0.60
N GLY A 113 -17.96 11.10 0.77
CA GLY A 113 -17.96 11.82 2.05
C GLY A 113 -16.78 11.47 2.95
N THR A 114 -16.04 10.39 2.68
CA THR A 114 -14.86 10.00 3.44
C THR A 114 -13.60 10.60 2.82
N ASP A 115 -12.70 11.11 3.67
CA ASP A 115 -11.36 11.60 3.30
C ASP A 115 -11.34 12.65 2.16
N GLY A 116 -12.33 13.56 2.19
CA GLY A 116 -12.46 14.64 1.22
C GLY A 116 -13.06 14.21 -0.13
N ARG A 117 -13.45 12.94 -0.30
CA ARG A 117 -14.09 12.46 -1.52
C ARG A 117 -15.51 13.03 -1.66
N THR A 118 -15.80 13.65 -2.80
CA THR A 118 -17.13 14.23 -3.10
C THR A 118 -17.96 13.40 -4.07
N LEU A 119 -17.33 12.47 -4.80
CA LEU A 119 -17.99 11.57 -5.75
C LEU A 119 -18.19 10.19 -5.13
N LYS A 120 -19.05 9.37 -5.74
CA LYS A 120 -19.20 7.95 -5.38
C LYS A 120 -17.88 7.20 -5.51
N GLY A 121 -17.61 6.32 -4.56
CA GLY A 121 -16.44 5.43 -4.56
C GLY A 121 -16.83 3.97 -4.56
N TYR A 122 -15.85 3.12 -4.23
CA TYR A 122 -16.00 1.68 -4.12
C TYR A 122 -17.21 1.25 -3.28
N VAL A 123 -17.38 1.80 -2.07
CA VAL A 123 -18.45 1.40 -1.16
C VAL A 123 -19.81 1.74 -1.76
N ASP A 124 -19.95 2.93 -2.34
CA ASP A 124 -21.19 3.37 -2.97
C ASP A 124 -21.58 2.48 -4.15
N ASP A 125 -20.60 2.03 -4.92
CA ASP A 125 -20.82 1.30 -6.16
C ASP A 125 -21.08 -0.18 -5.93
N TYR A 126 -20.40 -0.83 -4.98
CA TYR A 126 -20.36 -2.28 -4.88
C TYR A 126 -21.01 -2.85 -3.62
N TRP A 127 -21.01 -2.14 -2.50
CA TRP A 127 -21.39 -2.73 -1.22
C TRP A 127 -22.87 -2.58 -0.89
N ILE A 128 -23.50 -3.68 -0.46
CA ILE A 128 -24.85 -3.72 0.11
C ILE A 128 -24.81 -4.18 1.57
N ASP A 129 -24.33 -5.41 1.81
CA ASP A 129 -24.17 -6.02 3.13
C ASP A 129 -23.33 -7.29 2.98
N TYR A 130 -22.62 -7.70 4.03
CA TYR A 130 -21.70 -8.83 3.95
C TYR A 130 -22.34 -10.10 3.38
N GLY A 131 -21.67 -10.71 2.40
CA GLY A 131 -22.10 -11.94 1.73
C GLY A 131 -23.20 -11.76 0.68
N ASN A 132 -23.63 -10.53 0.38
CA ASN A 132 -24.56 -10.28 -0.71
C ASN A 132 -23.91 -10.64 -2.06
N ALA A 133 -24.56 -11.51 -2.83
CA ALA A 133 -24.10 -11.96 -4.15
C ALA A 133 -24.98 -11.40 -5.29
N GLY A 134 -25.86 -10.44 -4.98
CA GLY A 134 -26.71 -9.75 -5.92
C GLY A 134 -25.95 -8.79 -6.82
N PRO A 135 -26.64 -8.12 -7.76
CA PRO A 135 -26.03 -7.12 -8.61
C PRO A 135 -25.56 -5.92 -7.78
N ASP A 136 -24.36 -5.43 -8.10
CA ASP A 136 -23.77 -4.27 -7.43
C ASP A 136 -24.73 -3.05 -7.45
N PRO A 137 -24.74 -2.20 -6.41
CA PRO A 137 -25.53 -0.98 -6.33
C PRO A 137 -25.49 -0.11 -7.60
N TYR A 138 -24.33 0.08 -8.24
CA TYR A 138 -24.24 0.92 -9.44
C TYR A 138 -25.03 0.37 -10.63
N ILE A 139 -25.15 -0.96 -10.73
CA ILE A 139 -25.95 -1.64 -11.75
C ILE A 139 -27.43 -1.45 -11.44
N SER A 140 -27.84 -1.78 -10.21
CA SER A 140 -29.25 -1.76 -9.81
C SER A 140 -29.83 -0.35 -9.72
N GLY A 141 -29.03 0.63 -9.31
CA GLY A 141 -29.41 2.04 -9.25
C GLY A 141 -29.08 2.84 -10.51
N ASN A 142 -28.52 2.21 -11.54
CA ASN A 142 -28.32 2.77 -12.88
C ASN A 142 -27.53 4.10 -12.88
N TRP A 143 -26.35 4.12 -12.25
CA TRP A 143 -25.40 5.23 -12.36
C TRP A 143 -24.05 4.76 -12.91
N THR A 144 -23.26 5.71 -13.41
CA THR A 144 -21.91 5.42 -13.91
C THR A 144 -21.00 5.04 -12.75
N ARG A 145 -20.40 3.86 -12.84
CA ARG A 145 -19.35 3.37 -11.93
C ARG A 145 -18.20 4.38 -11.85
N HIS A 146 -17.62 4.54 -10.67
CA HIS A 146 -16.41 5.31 -10.47
C HIS A 146 -15.19 4.62 -11.15
N ASN A 147 -14.10 5.39 -11.27
CA ASN A 147 -12.82 4.86 -11.74
C ASN A 147 -12.10 4.18 -10.57
N ASP A 148 -11.51 3.02 -10.84
CA ASP A 148 -10.78 2.23 -9.85
C ASP A 148 -9.68 3.06 -9.17
N ASP A 149 -9.73 3.17 -7.84
CA ASP A 149 -8.80 4.02 -7.08
C ASP A 149 -8.41 3.48 -5.69
N CYS A 150 -8.96 2.34 -5.25
CA CYS A 150 -8.57 1.67 -4.00
C CYS A 150 -8.22 0.19 -4.21
N THR A 151 -7.59 -0.45 -3.21
CA THR A 151 -7.21 -1.87 -3.37
C THR A 151 -8.42 -2.78 -3.60
N GLY A 152 -9.59 -2.45 -3.04
CA GLY A 152 -10.84 -3.17 -3.27
C GLY A 152 -11.24 -3.20 -4.75
N ASP A 153 -11.12 -2.07 -5.44
CA ASP A 153 -11.41 -1.95 -6.87
C ASP A 153 -10.54 -2.89 -7.70
N PHE A 154 -9.22 -2.74 -7.56
CA PHE A 154 -8.27 -3.47 -8.40
C PHE A 154 -8.23 -4.97 -8.08
N MET A 155 -8.46 -5.35 -6.82
CA MET A 155 -8.53 -6.76 -6.40
C MET A 155 -9.87 -7.42 -6.73
N GLY A 156 -10.86 -6.67 -7.24
CA GLY A 156 -12.18 -7.19 -7.55
C GLY A 156 -12.99 -7.59 -6.31
N THR A 157 -12.66 -7.04 -5.14
CA THR A 157 -13.34 -7.38 -3.88
C THR A 157 -14.79 -6.90 -3.94
N SER A 158 -15.73 -7.68 -3.43
CA SER A 158 -17.18 -7.37 -3.43
C SER A 158 -17.87 -7.21 -4.79
N GLN A 159 -17.13 -7.24 -5.90
CA GLN A 159 -17.67 -6.92 -7.22
C GLN A 159 -18.38 -8.11 -7.85
N SER A 160 -19.69 -7.99 -8.03
CA SER A 160 -20.53 -8.99 -8.69
C SER A 160 -20.08 -9.29 -10.12
N SER A 161 -19.51 -8.30 -10.83
CA SER A 161 -18.95 -8.45 -12.18
C SER A 161 -17.76 -9.41 -12.26
N PHE A 162 -17.03 -9.60 -11.14
CA PHE A 162 -15.97 -10.61 -10.99
C PHE A 162 -16.44 -11.89 -10.29
N SER A 163 -17.77 -12.05 -10.16
CA SER A 163 -18.42 -13.15 -9.44
C SER A 163 -17.99 -13.24 -7.97
N ASN A 164 -17.73 -12.10 -7.32
CA ASN A 164 -17.50 -12.03 -5.88
C ASN A 164 -18.74 -11.48 -5.19
N SER A 165 -19.06 -12.03 -4.02
CA SER A 165 -20.03 -11.45 -3.09
C SER A 165 -19.36 -10.39 -2.21
N ASP A 166 -20.17 -9.53 -1.59
CA ASP A 166 -19.71 -8.53 -0.62
C ASP A 166 -18.77 -9.12 0.44
N GLY A 167 -17.55 -8.57 0.48
CA GLY A 167 -16.46 -8.95 1.39
C GLY A 167 -15.56 -10.06 0.87
N GLY A 168 -15.89 -10.65 -0.28
CA GLY A 168 -15.15 -11.73 -0.92
C GLY A 168 -14.09 -11.21 -1.89
N THR A 169 -12.89 -11.79 -1.82
CA THR A 169 -11.83 -11.62 -2.82
C THR A 169 -11.42 -12.98 -3.35
N ARG A 170 -11.15 -13.07 -4.65
CA ARG A 170 -10.74 -14.32 -5.32
C ARG A 170 -9.22 -14.39 -5.46
N PHE A 171 -8.67 -15.59 -5.27
CA PHE A 171 -7.27 -15.90 -5.55
C PHE A 171 -7.17 -17.23 -6.30
N PHE A 172 -6.08 -17.38 -7.05
CA PHE A 172 -5.76 -18.63 -7.75
C PHE A 172 -4.40 -19.18 -7.31
N PHE A 173 -4.22 -20.49 -7.33
CA PHE A 173 -2.98 -21.16 -6.92
C PHE A 173 -2.69 -22.35 -7.82
N TYR A 174 -1.42 -22.69 -8.02
CA TYR A 174 -1.08 -24.03 -8.50
C TYR A 174 -1.29 -25.05 -7.39
N PRO A 175 -2.09 -26.11 -7.60
CA PRO A 175 -2.34 -27.15 -6.59
C PRO A 175 -1.05 -27.83 -6.12
N ASN A 176 -0.03 -27.91 -6.98
CA ASN A 176 1.24 -28.57 -6.65
C ASN A 176 2.14 -27.76 -5.69
N GLY A 177 1.78 -26.53 -5.34
CA GLY A 177 2.59 -25.67 -4.46
C GLY A 177 3.71 -24.88 -5.15
N ASP A 178 3.81 -24.90 -6.48
CA ASP A 178 4.62 -23.93 -7.22
C ASP A 178 4.01 -22.52 -7.12
N PRO A 179 4.81 -21.45 -7.21
CA PRO A 179 4.28 -20.09 -7.25
C PRO A 179 3.48 -19.86 -8.55
N LEU A 180 2.27 -19.32 -8.42
CA LEU A 180 1.46 -18.88 -9.55
C LEU A 180 1.64 -17.37 -9.72
N TYR A 181 2.36 -16.99 -10.79
CA TYR A 181 2.70 -15.60 -11.06
C TYR A 181 1.60 -14.89 -11.84
N ASP A 182 1.14 -13.74 -11.32
CA ASP A 182 0.31 -12.75 -11.99
C ASP A 182 -0.80 -13.32 -12.89
N TYR A 183 -1.68 -14.13 -12.31
CA TYR A 183 -2.63 -14.92 -13.07
C TYR A 183 -3.80 -14.08 -13.61
N THR A 184 -3.98 -14.09 -14.93
CA THR A 184 -4.99 -13.26 -15.63
C THR A 184 -5.98 -14.04 -16.49
N TRP A 185 -5.89 -15.37 -16.54
CA TRP A 185 -6.74 -16.19 -17.41
C TRP A 185 -8.24 -15.98 -17.15
N GLY A 186 -8.63 -15.74 -15.90
CA GLY A 186 -10.03 -15.56 -15.51
C GLY A 186 -10.69 -14.28 -16.05
N GLU A 187 -9.91 -13.36 -16.62
CA GLU A 187 -10.41 -12.06 -17.04
C GLU A 187 -11.19 -12.07 -18.37
N PRO A 188 -12.22 -11.21 -18.51
CA PRO A 188 -12.61 -10.14 -17.59
C PRO A 188 -13.59 -10.56 -16.48
N SER A 189 -14.03 -11.82 -16.42
CA SER A 189 -15.10 -12.25 -15.50
C SER A 189 -14.64 -12.69 -14.11
N GLN A 190 -13.34 -12.89 -13.90
CA GLN A 190 -12.75 -13.32 -12.64
C GLN A 190 -11.38 -12.64 -12.47
N ARG A 191 -11.28 -11.76 -11.47
CA ARG A 191 -10.03 -11.09 -11.09
C ARG A 191 -9.28 -11.94 -10.06
N ASP A 192 -7.99 -12.18 -10.29
CA ASP A 192 -7.09 -12.67 -9.25
C ASP A 192 -6.69 -11.52 -8.33
N GLY A 193 -6.84 -11.68 -7.01
CA GLY A 193 -6.50 -10.66 -6.03
C GLY A 193 -5.02 -10.31 -6.06
N CYS A 194 -4.13 -11.25 -6.38
CA CYS A 194 -2.70 -10.98 -6.55
C CYS A 194 -2.42 -10.13 -7.81
N HIS A 195 -3.07 -10.44 -8.92
CA HIS A 195 -3.04 -9.57 -10.10
C HIS A 195 -3.61 -8.17 -9.80
N GLY A 196 -4.69 -8.08 -9.03
CA GLY A 196 -5.25 -6.80 -8.60
C GLY A 196 -4.29 -5.95 -7.79
N MET A 197 -3.50 -6.54 -6.88
CA MET A 197 -2.44 -5.82 -6.18
C MET A 197 -1.39 -5.25 -7.15
N ARG A 198 -1.06 -5.97 -8.24
CA ARG A 198 -0.17 -5.45 -9.27
C ARG A 198 -0.77 -4.22 -9.97
N LEU A 199 -2.03 -4.31 -10.36
CA LEU A 199 -2.72 -3.20 -11.02
C LEU A 199 -2.82 -1.96 -10.12
N PHE A 200 -3.10 -2.16 -8.83
CA PHE A 200 -3.09 -1.07 -7.85
C PHE A 200 -1.70 -0.41 -7.79
N ALA A 201 -0.62 -1.17 -7.60
CA ALA A 201 0.72 -0.59 -7.53
C ALA A 201 1.10 0.17 -8.82
N GLN A 202 0.70 -0.35 -9.98
CA GLN A 202 0.94 0.28 -11.27
C GLN A 202 0.11 1.55 -11.47
N SER A 203 -1.14 1.60 -10.99
CA SER A 203 -1.97 2.81 -11.04
C SER A 203 -1.39 3.95 -10.20
N ARG A 204 -0.58 3.62 -9.19
CA ARG A 204 0.21 4.56 -8.39
C ARG A 204 1.57 4.94 -9.00
N GLY A 205 1.86 4.45 -10.21
CA GLY A 205 3.08 4.78 -10.95
C GLY A 205 4.29 3.90 -10.59
N TYR A 206 4.11 2.81 -9.85
CA TYR A 206 5.19 1.93 -9.45
C TYR A 206 5.31 0.71 -10.36
N SER A 207 6.57 0.31 -10.61
CA SER A 207 6.86 -0.92 -11.34
C SER A 207 6.82 -2.12 -10.40
N VAL A 208 6.08 -3.15 -10.79
CA VAL A 208 6.04 -4.45 -10.08
C VAL A 208 7.05 -5.38 -10.72
N ILE A 209 8.06 -5.80 -9.95
CA ILE A 209 9.08 -6.77 -10.40
C ILE A 209 8.46 -8.16 -10.52
N THR A 210 7.73 -8.57 -9.47
CA THR A 210 7.06 -9.88 -9.43
C THR A 210 5.92 -9.85 -8.42
N ASN A 211 4.89 -10.64 -8.68
CA ASN A 211 3.80 -10.91 -7.76
C ASN A 211 3.34 -12.36 -7.98
N PHE A 212 3.04 -13.06 -6.89
CA PHE A 212 2.55 -14.44 -6.96
C PHE A 212 1.76 -14.83 -5.72
N THR A 213 0.92 -15.83 -5.90
CA THR A 213 0.31 -16.64 -4.85
C THR A 213 1.05 -17.97 -4.73
N GLN A 214 1.15 -18.52 -3.53
CA GLN A 214 1.76 -19.83 -3.34
C GLN A 214 1.22 -20.52 -2.07
N TYR A 215 0.96 -21.83 -2.16
CA TYR A 215 0.76 -22.64 -0.95
C TYR A 215 2.03 -22.63 -0.10
N ILE A 216 1.90 -22.64 1.22
CA ILE A 216 3.07 -22.86 2.08
C ILE A 216 3.53 -24.31 1.97
N LYS A 217 4.79 -24.56 2.30
CA LYS A 217 5.39 -25.89 2.18
C LYS A 217 4.57 -26.96 2.87
N GLY A 218 4.21 -28.01 2.13
CA GLY A 218 3.42 -29.13 2.64
C GLY A 218 1.89 -28.99 2.51
N GLN A 219 1.38 -27.86 2.00
CA GLN A 219 -0.07 -27.65 1.81
C GLN A 219 -0.54 -27.90 0.36
N GLY A 220 0.39 -27.96 -0.60
CA GLY A 220 0.09 -28.38 -1.97
C GLY A 220 0.06 -29.91 -2.13
N THR A 221 -0.31 -30.38 -3.33
CA THR A 221 -0.34 -31.81 -3.69
C THR A 221 1.06 -32.44 -3.70
N ASP A 222 2.11 -31.66 -3.93
CA ASP A 222 3.50 -32.04 -3.68
C ASP A 222 3.98 -31.47 -2.35
N SER A 223 4.14 -32.33 -1.34
CA SER A 223 4.51 -31.92 0.01
C SER A 223 5.93 -31.34 0.13
N ASN A 224 6.76 -31.49 -0.90
CA ASN A 224 8.11 -30.93 -0.91
C ASN A 224 8.16 -29.48 -1.41
N LYS A 225 7.10 -29.02 -2.07
CA LYS A 225 6.97 -27.68 -2.64
C LYS A 225 6.18 -26.75 -1.72
N GLY A 226 6.29 -25.46 -1.99
CA GLY A 226 5.58 -24.38 -1.31
C GLY A 226 6.52 -23.38 -0.63
N PHE A 227 5.94 -22.24 -0.26
CA PHE A 227 6.63 -21.13 0.39
C PHE A 227 7.00 -21.50 1.83
N THR A 228 8.24 -21.25 2.24
CA THR A 228 8.78 -21.66 3.54
C THR A 228 8.84 -20.50 4.54
N PHE A 229 9.09 -20.82 5.81
CA PHE A 229 9.39 -19.80 6.82
C PHE A 229 10.68 -19.04 6.48
N ASP A 230 11.68 -19.71 5.89
CA ASP A 230 12.91 -19.06 5.42
C ASP A 230 12.64 -18.04 4.30
N ASP A 231 11.74 -18.37 3.37
CA ASP A 231 11.31 -17.43 2.33
C ASP A 231 10.58 -16.22 2.94
N PHE A 232 9.74 -16.44 3.96
CA PHE A 232 9.08 -15.36 4.69
C PHE A 232 10.09 -14.46 5.40
N MET A 233 11.06 -15.03 6.10
CA MET A 233 12.14 -14.27 6.73
C MET A 233 12.91 -13.43 5.70
N ALA A 234 13.19 -13.99 4.51
CA ALA A 234 13.87 -13.27 3.44
C ALA A 234 13.04 -12.10 2.86
N GLU A 235 11.71 -12.17 2.86
CA GLU A 235 10.85 -11.03 2.52
C GLU A 235 10.95 -9.92 3.58
N ILE A 236 10.79 -10.29 4.85
CA ILE A 236 10.83 -9.36 5.99
C ILE A 236 12.21 -8.69 6.09
N ASP A 237 13.30 -9.44 6.00
CA ASP A 237 14.67 -8.92 6.07
C ASP A 237 14.99 -7.95 4.92
N ALA A 238 14.29 -8.11 3.80
CA ALA A 238 14.39 -7.21 2.66
C ALA A 238 13.35 -6.08 2.67
N GLY A 239 12.71 -5.84 3.82
CA GLY A 239 11.80 -4.72 4.05
C GLY A 239 10.42 -4.89 3.45
N ARG A 240 9.98 -6.12 3.14
CA ARG A 240 8.70 -6.40 2.46
C ARG A 240 7.77 -7.23 3.33
N THR A 241 6.54 -6.76 3.49
CA THR A 241 5.47 -7.51 4.16
C THR A 241 4.87 -8.57 3.23
N VAL A 242 4.18 -9.56 3.81
CA VAL A 242 3.59 -10.69 3.06
C VAL A 242 2.14 -10.86 3.48
N LEU A 243 1.23 -11.03 2.53
CA LEU A 243 -0.13 -11.43 2.86
C LEU A 243 -0.14 -12.89 3.28
N ILE A 244 -0.69 -13.14 4.46
CA ILE A 244 -0.81 -14.46 5.07
C ILE A 244 -2.23 -14.98 4.81
N GLN A 245 -2.35 -16.13 4.15
CA GLN A 245 -3.63 -16.76 3.83
C GLN A 245 -3.93 -17.86 4.84
N VAL A 246 -4.93 -17.63 5.67
CA VAL A 246 -5.52 -18.65 6.54
C VAL A 246 -6.89 -19.06 6.02
N VAL A 247 -7.45 -20.17 6.51
CA VAL A 247 -8.75 -20.66 6.01
C VAL A 247 -9.81 -19.57 6.16
N GLY A 248 -10.33 -19.12 5.02
CA GLY A 248 -11.39 -18.11 4.96
C GLY A 248 -10.96 -16.68 5.30
N HIS A 249 -9.68 -16.37 5.51
CA HIS A 249 -9.25 -15.03 5.89
C HIS A 249 -7.84 -14.66 5.41
N THR A 250 -7.63 -13.38 5.10
CA THR A 250 -6.32 -12.80 4.73
C THR A 250 -5.85 -11.86 5.82
N MET A 251 -4.56 -11.92 6.17
CA MET A 251 -3.91 -11.05 7.15
C MET A 251 -2.58 -10.50 6.60
N LEU A 252 -1.93 -9.57 7.31
CA LEU A 252 -0.62 -9.04 6.94
C LEU A 252 0.48 -9.52 7.90
N GLY A 253 1.43 -10.30 7.40
CA GLY A 253 2.66 -10.65 8.12
C GLY A 253 3.74 -9.59 7.94
N TYR A 254 4.32 -9.15 9.06
CA TYR A 254 5.26 -8.01 9.08
C TYR A 254 6.50 -8.21 9.95
N GLY A 255 6.61 -9.36 10.61
CA GLY A 255 7.78 -9.71 11.40
C GLY A 255 7.83 -11.20 11.72
N TYR A 256 8.97 -11.64 12.24
CA TYR A 256 9.18 -13.01 12.67
C TYR A 256 9.98 -13.11 13.96
N ASN A 257 9.87 -14.26 14.61
CA ASN A 257 10.80 -14.72 15.64
C ASN A 257 11.14 -16.20 15.38
N THR A 258 12.43 -16.46 15.15
CA THR A 258 12.94 -17.82 14.91
C THR A 258 12.69 -18.77 16.09
N ALA A 259 12.65 -18.25 17.32
CA ALA A 259 12.24 -19.02 18.48
C ALA A 259 10.74 -19.32 18.40
N GLY A 260 10.41 -20.57 18.05
CA GLY A 260 9.03 -21.04 17.91
C GLY A 260 8.41 -20.79 16.54
N ASN A 261 9.19 -20.40 15.53
CA ASN A 261 8.74 -20.11 14.16
C ASN A 261 7.54 -19.15 14.15
N ILE A 262 7.63 -18.08 14.93
CA ILE A 262 6.53 -17.14 15.12
C ILE A 262 6.50 -16.14 13.96
N VAL A 263 5.29 -15.82 13.51
CA VAL A 263 4.97 -14.73 12.59
C VAL A 263 4.20 -13.67 13.37
N TYR A 264 4.62 -12.41 13.25
CA TYR A 264 3.88 -11.25 13.75
C TYR A 264 2.96 -10.72 12.66
N ILE A 265 1.70 -10.49 13.02
CA ILE A 265 0.59 -10.31 12.08
C ILE A 265 -0.32 -9.15 12.52
N HIS A 266 -0.82 -8.37 11.56
CA HIS A 266 -2.04 -7.58 11.71
C HIS A 266 -3.19 -8.32 11.03
N ASP A 267 -4.24 -8.62 11.80
CA ASP A 267 -5.25 -9.62 11.43
C ASP A 267 -6.50 -9.02 10.80
N THR A 268 -6.52 -7.72 10.54
CA THR A 268 -7.67 -6.94 10.04
C THR A 268 -8.84 -6.80 11.01
N TRP A 269 -8.74 -7.20 12.27
CA TRP A 269 -9.87 -7.16 13.20
C TRP A 269 -9.67 -6.19 14.36
N ASP A 270 -8.45 -5.74 14.61
CA ASP A 270 -8.13 -4.58 15.43
C ASP A 270 -6.74 -4.02 15.09
N HIS A 271 -6.31 -2.99 15.84
CA HIS A 271 -5.03 -2.31 15.64
C HIS A 271 -3.87 -2.90 16.45
N SER A 272 -4.09 -4.05 17.11
CA SER A 272 -3.10 -4.68 17.98
C SER A 272 -2.18 -5.59 17.19
N ASN A 273 -1.04 -5.90 17.81
CA ASN A 273 -0.15 -6.93 17.29
C ASN A 273 -0.73 -8.31 17.61
N HIS A 274 -0.66 -9.22 16.65
CA HIS A 274 -1.00 -10.62 16.85
C HIS A 274 0.12 -11.52 16.36
N GLN A 275 0.01 -12.81 16.69
CA GLN A 275 1.00 -13.79 16.29
C GLN A 275 0.42 -15.17 16.09
N MET A 276 1.12 -16.00 15.30
CA MET A 276 0.92 -17.44 15.26
C MET A 276 2.23 -18.15 14.87
N THR A 277 2.28 -19.46 15.09
CA THR A 277 3.36 -20.29 14.53
C THR A 277 3.17 -20.45 13.02
N TRP A 278 4.25 -20.33 12.25
CA TRP A 278 4.26 -20.58 10.81
C TRP A 278 3.69 -21.96 10.48
N GLY A 279 2.79 -22.03 9.51
CA GLY A 279 2.04 -23.25 9.16
C GLY A 279 1.07 -23.75 10.24
N GLY A 280 0.92 -23.06 11.35
CA GLY A 280 -0.06 -23.38 12.40
C GLY A 280 -1.45 -22.81 12.14
N THR A 281 -2.28 -22.83 13.18
CA THR A 281 -3.63 -22.27 13.16
C THR A 281 -3.68 -20.93 13.88
N TYR A 282 -4.43 -19.97 13.34
CA TYR A 282 -4.75 -18.72 14.01
C TYR A 282 -5.88 -18.93 15.03
N SER A 283 -5.56 -18.77 16.31
CA SER A 283 -6.46 -19.02 17.45
C SER A 283 -7.16 -17.74 17.93
N PRO A 284 -8.39 -17.81 18.49
CA PRO A 284 -9.14 -19.02 18.87
C PRO A 284 -9.95 -19.66 17.74
N MET A 285 -9.97 -19.06 16.56
CA MET A 285 -10.85 -19.47 15.45
C MET A 285 -10.35 -20.69 14.68
N LEU A 286 -9.15 -21.16 14.99
CA LEU A 286 -8.50 -22.33 14.40
C LEU A 286 -8.36 -22.20 12.87
N LEU A 287 -8.09 -20.99 12.37
CA LEU A 287 -7.91 -20.77 10.93
C LEU A 287 -6.54 -21.28 10.51
N GLN A 288 -6.51 -22.40 9.79
CA GLN A 288 -5.26 -23.02 9.32
C GLN A 288 -4.54 -22.10 8.33
N HIS A 289 -3.25 -21.83 8.53
CA HIS A 289 -2.39 -21.16 7.55
C HIS A 289 -2.08 -22.13 6.40
N TRP A 290 -2.40 -21.73 5.17
CA TRP A 290 -2.28 -22.59 3.99
C TRP A 290 -1.52 -21.96 2.83
N GLY A 291 -1.43 -20.63 2.74
CA GLY A 291 -0.75 -19.97 1.62
C GLY A 291 -0.29 -18.55 1.92
N VAL A 292 0.34 -17.94 0.92
CA VAL A 292 0.78 -16.55 0.93
C VAL A 292 0.45 -15.86 -0.38
N THR A 293 0.36 -14.53 -0.33
CA THR A 293 0.42 -13.66 -1.52
C THR A 293 1.57 -12.67 -1.36
N VAL A 294 2.44 -12.61 -2.37
CA VAL A 294 3.67 -11.80 -2.36
C VAL A 294 3.63 -10.80 -3.51
N ILE A 295 4.09 -9.58 -3.25
CA ILE A 295 4.35 -8.56 -4.27
C ILE A 295 5.69 -7.88 -4.00
N ARG A 296 6.52 -7.73 -5.04
CA ARG A 296 7.80 -7.05 -4.97
C ARG A 296 7.81 -5.89 -5.96
N LEU A 297 8.01 -4.68 -5.44
CA LEU A 297 8.10 -3.46 -6.25
C LEU A 297 9.56 -3.16 -6.60
N ALA A 298 9.76 -2.47 -7.71
CA ALA A 298 11.04 -1.84 -7.98
C ALA A 298 11.35 -0.82 -6.89
N THR A 299 12.63 -0.70 -6.51
CA THR A 299 13.07 0.35 -5.60
C THR A 299 12.77 1.71 -6.23
N THR A 300 12.09 2.60 -5.50
CA THR A 300 11.91 3.98 -5.95
C THR A 300 13.27 4.66 -5.91
N THR A 301 13.65 5.29 -7.02
CA THR A 301 14.75 6.26 -6.96
C THR A 301 14.11 7.55 -6.46
N PRO A 302 14.54 8.07 -5.30
CA PRO A 302 13.91 9.24 -4.74
C PRO A 302 14.11 10.43 -5.69
N THR A 303 13.01 10.99 -6.20
CA THR A 303 13.03 12.05 -7.21
C THR A 303 13.28 13.41 -6.54
N PRO A 304 14.31 14.16 -6.95
CA PRO A 304 14.54 15.50 -6.41
C PRO A 304 13.49 16.49 -6.92
N THR A 305 12.95 17.30 -6.01
CA THR A 305 12.00 18.38 -6.32
C THR A 305 12.60 19.70 -5.87
N ILE A 306 12.78 20.63 -6.80
CA ILE A 306 13.31 21.95 -6.49
C ILE A 306 12.27 22.81 -5.76
N SER A 307 12.68 23.43 -4.67
CA SER A 307 11.91 24.47 -3.99
C SER A 307 12.81 25.65 -3.70
N PHE A 308 12.23 26.85 -3.66
CA PHE A 308 12.99 28.09 -3.52
C PHE A 308 12.15 29.19 -2.87
N SER A 309 12.84 30.14 -2.23
CA SER A 309 12.20 31.31 -1.61
C SER A 309 13.24 32.42 -1.38
N PRO A 310 12.91 33.70 -1.62
CA PRO A 310 11.63 34.21 -2.11
C PRO A 310 11.44 34.06 -3.62
N ALA A 311 10.20 34.15 -4.09
CA ALA A 311 9.86 34.10 -5.52
C ALA A 311 10.07 35.44 -6.26
N SER A 312 10.34 36.53 -5.53
CA SER A 312 10.63 37.85 -6.09
C SER A 312 11.60 38.63 -5.22
N PHE A 313 12.37 39.52 -5.87
CA PHE A 313 13.29 40.46 -5.23
C PHE A 313 12.99 41.88 -5.69
N SER A 314 13.23 42.86 -4.84
CA SER A 314 13.08 44.28 -5.19
C SER A 314 14.28 45.08 -4.69
N PHE A 315 14.96 45.80 -5.59
CA PHE A 315 16.13 46.60 -5.29
C PHE A 315 15.85 48.08 -5.56
N SER A 316 16.30 48.97 -4.69
CA SER A 316 16.13 50.41 -4.83
C SER A 316 17.42 51.14 -4.47
N ALA A 317 17.87 52.04 -5.34
CA ALA A 317 19.06 52.86 -5.14
C ALA A 317 18.89 54.25 -5.79
N PRO A 318 19.45 55.32 -5.21
CA PRO A 318 19.51 56.62 -5.85
C PRO A 318 20.35 56.59 -7.13
N VAL A 319 19.98 57.38 -8.14
CA VAL A 319 20.77 57.54 -9.37
C VAL A 319 22.16 58.09 -9.01
N GLY A 320 23.21 57.37 -9.43
CA GLY A 320 24.61 57.71 -9.10
C GLY A 320 25.02 57.42 -7.64
N GLY A 321 24.17 56.72 -6.87
CA GLY A 321 24.44 56.34 -5.49
C GLY A 321 25.31 55.08 -5.33
N SER A 322 25.27 54.47 -4.15
CA SER A 322 25.85 53.15 -3.89
C SER A 322 24.91 52.02 -4.35
N ASN A 323 25.46 50.84 -4.63
CA ASN A 323 24.65 49.64 -4.86
C ASN A 323 23.72 49.35 -3.68
N PRO A 324 22.51 48.82 -3.93
CA PRO A 324 21.59 48.42 -2.87
C PRO A 324 22.15 47.20 -2.11
N PRO A 325 21.67 46.92 -0.89
CA PRO A 325 22.04 45.72 -0.15
C PRO A 325 21.74 44.44 -0.95
N ASN A 326 22.62 43.45 -0.81
CA ASN A 326 22.41 42.12 -1.37
C ASN A 326 21.15 41.47 -0.79
N GLN A 327 20.49 40.63 -1.59
CA GLN A 327 19.38 39.80 -1.15
C GLN A 327 19.72 38.31 -1.35
N THR A 328 19.01 37.43 -0.67
CA THR A 328 19.33 36.00 -0.67
C THR A 328 18.15 35.17 -1.18
N LEU A 329 18.42 34.31 -2.16
CA LEU A 329 17.55 33.23 -2.59
C LEU A 329 17.96 31.95 -1.85
N GLN A 330 17.00 31.30 -1.19
CA GLN A 330 17.16 29.95 -0.68
C GLN A 330 16.70 28.97 -1.76
N VAL A 331 17.47 27.92 -1.99
CA VAL A 331 17.13 26.80 -2.88
C VAL A 331 17.31 25.51 -2.09
N TRP A 332 16.36 24.58 -2.16
CA TRP A 332 16.47 23.29 -1.48
C TRP A 332 15.75 22.18 -2.24
N ASN A 333 16.10 20.94 -1.92
CA ASN A 333 15.33 19.78 -2.32
C ASN A 333 14.16 19.57 -1.36
N SER A 334 12.93 19.73 -1.83
CA SER A 334 11.72 19.33 -1.08
C SER A 334 11.23 17.93 -1.46
N GLY A 335 11.87 17.30 -2.44
CA GLY A 335 11.64 15.92 -2.83
C GLY A 335 12.62 14.98 -2.13
N GLY A 336 12.86 13.82 -2.76
CA GLY A 336 13.83 12.86 -2.27
C GLY A 336 15.17 12.94 -3.02
N GLY A 337 16.18 12.19 -2.55
CA GLY A 337 17.45 12.06 -3.24
C GLY A 337 18.28 13.34 -3.20
N THR A 338 19.16 13.53 -4.18
CA THR A 338 20.01 14.71 -4.29
C THR A 338 19.54 15.57 -5.46
N LEU A 339 19.14 16.80 -5.18
CA LEU A 339 18.88 17.82 -6.19
C LEU A 339 20.20 18.49 -6.57
N ASN A 340 20.65 18.33 -7.81
CA ASN A 340 21.69 19.19 -8.38
C ASN A 340 20.98 20.38 -9.04
N TRP A 341 21.25 21.60 -8.58
CA TRP A 341 20.57 22.80 -9.03
C TRP A 341 21.54 23.80 -9.66
N SER A 342 21.02 24.65 -10.54
CA SER A 342 21.73 25.79 -11.13
C SER A 342 20.82 27.01 -11.17
N VAL A 343 21.39 28.19 -10.95
CA VAL A 343 20.73 29.49 -11.05
C VAL A 343 21.47 30.34 -12.08
N SER A 344 20.73 31.09 -12.88
CA SER A 344 21.27 31.99 -13.88
C SER A 344 20.35 33.19 -14.04
N ASP A 345 20.93 34.32 -14.38
CA ASP A 345 20.19 35.52 -14.79
C ASP A 345 20.65 35.98 -16.18
N ASN A 346 19.93 36.94 -16.76
CA ASN A 346 20.25 37.54 -18.05
C ASN A 346 20.44 39.06 -17.96
N ALA A 347 20.68 39.59 -16.75
CA ALA A 347 20.78 41.01 -16.49
C ALA A 347 22.24 41.39 -16.25
N VAL A 348 22.76 42.32 -17.06
CA VAL A 348 24.17 42.78 -16.92
C VAL A 348 24.47 43.47 -15.58
N TRP A 349 23.42 43.86 -14.84
CA TRP A 349 23.50 44.50 -13.53
C TRP A 349 23.31 43.52 -12.36
N LEU A 350 23.02 42.24 -12.59
CA LEU A 350 22.78 41.26 -11.52
C LEU A 350 23.91 40.22 -11.49
N THR A 351 24.22 39.71 -10.31
CA THR A 351 25.13 38.58 -10.13
C THR A 351 24.58 37.65 -9.07
N LEU A 352 24.53 36.35 -9.37
CA LEU A 352 24.09 35.28 -8.47
C LEU A 352 25.29 34.41 -8.07
N SER A 353 25.49 34.20 -6.76
CA SER A 353 26.59 33.37 -6.26
C SER A 353 26.20 32.55 -5.03
N PRO A 354 26.46 31.23 -5.00
CA PRO A 354 27.02 30.43 -6.11
C PRO A 354 25.98 30.18 -7.22
N PRO A 355 26.42 29.95 -8.49
CA PRO A 355 25.52 29.71 -9.62
C PRO A 355 24.98 28.27 -9.69
N SER A 356 25.47 27.38 -8.84
CA SER A 356 25.04 25.99 -8.78
C SER A 356 25.40 25.37 -7.44
N GLY A 357 24.71 24.29 -7.09
CA GLY A 357 24.99 23.50 -5.90
C GLY A 357 24.24 22.18 -5.91
N SER A 358 24.25 21.51 -4.76
CA SER A 358 23.51 20.27 -4.53
C SER A 358 22.83 20.33 -3.19
N SER A 359 21.55 19.94 -3.12
CA SER A 359 20.78 19.87 -1.88
C SER A 359 20.19 18.48 -1.68
N THR A 360 20.24 17.97 -0.45
CA THR A 360 19.53 16.76 0.01
C THR A 360 18.37 17.08 0.96
N GLY A 361 18.03 18.36 1.11
CA GLY A 361 16.99 18.85 2.02
C GLY A 361 17.40 20.14 2.75
N GLU A 362 18.70 20.37 2.86
CA GLU A 362 19.27 21.61 3.36
C GLU A 362 18.97 22.79 2.43
N HIS A 363 18.84 23.98 3.02
CA HIS A 363 18.61 25.23 2.29
C HIS A 363 19.95 25.85 1.89
N ASP A 364 20.20 25.87 0.58
CA ASP A 364 21.34 26.52 -0.02
C ASP A 364 21.07 27.99 -0.27
N SER A 365 21.99 28.85 0.17
CA SER A 365 21.88 30.30 0.00
C SER A 365 22.62 30.77 -1.25
N VAL A 366 21.86 31.35 -2.18
CA VAL A 366 22.37 32.10 -3.34
C VAL A 366 22.24 33.58 -3.06
N THR A 367 23.37 34.30 -3.09
CA THR A 367 23.40 35.75 -2.93
C THR A 367 23.15 36.43 -4.26
N ALA A 368 22.18 37.35 -4.30
CA ALA A 368 21.88 38.24 -5.41
C ALA A 368 22.49 39.62 -5.14
N THR A 369 23.43 40.04 -5.99
CA THR A 369 24.13 41.32 -5.90
C THR A 369 23.84 42.18 -7.12
N VAL A 370 23.47 43.45 -6.89
CA VAL A 370 23.16 44.42 -7.93
C VAL A 370 24.33 45.38 -8.15
N ASN A 371 24.61 45.68 -9.41
CA ASN A 371 25.48 46.75 -9.86
C ASN A 371 24.67 47.81 -10.62
N ILE A 372 24.38 48.94 -9.97
CA ILE A 372 23.53 49.99 -10.55
C ILE A 372 24.15 50.65 -11.79
N ALA A 373 25.45 50.51 -12.01
CA ALA A 373 26.11 51.04 -13.20
C ALA A 373 25.75 50.25 -14.49
N GLY A 374 25.20 49.05 -14.36
CA GLY A 374 24.71 48.24 -15.48
C GLY A 374 23.19 48.30 -15.69
N MET A 375 22.46 49.09 -14.90
CA MET A 375 20.99 49.20 -14.96
C MET A 375 20.51 50.14 -16.07
#